data_AF-A0A9Q3YXR0-F1
#
_entry.id   AF-A0A9Q3YXR0-F1
#
_cell.length_a   1.000
_cell.length_b   1.000
_cell.length_c   1.000
_cell.angle_alpha   90.00
_cell.angle_beta   90.00
_cell.angle_gamma   90.00
#
_symmetry.space_group_name_H-M   'P 1'
#
loop_
_entity.id
_entity.type
_entity.pdbx_description
1 polymer ?
#
loop_
_entity_poly.entity_id
_entity_poly.type
_entity_poly.pdbx_seq_one_letter_code
_entity_poly.pdbx_strand_id
1 'polypeptide(L)'
;MSTAHQKILEEKFTAYIIKYISPNFVDGIYLIWFTDNDSESTDKLLTLKNGRIFSSKKIENIKDEIINLKHEIDNYERFIIWLNDDSNLESIEDNFYDTKFLLNQIEQNNFPIDSIELFANYINLFGDYARQNEKNNYLLEFENNSTIKQLWNYYYEAIFWPRFYNKVDFESTQLPFLDINKSELHIRLSEIITELDNKIHS
;
A
#
# COMPACT_ATOMS: atom_id res chain seq x y z
N MET A 1 36.48 -13.79 27.67
CA MET A 1 35.95 -13.90 26.30
C MET A 1 35.19 -15.20 26.19
N SER A 2 33.86 -15.15 26.07
CA SER A 2 33.01 -16.29 25.77
C SER A 2 31.64 -15.76 25.34
N THR A 3 31.46 -15.67 24.02
CA THR A 3 30.21 -15.88 23.27
C THR A 3 28.90 -15.71 24.04
N ALA A 4 28.48 -14.46 24.24
CA ALA A 4 27.06 -14.17 24.40
C ALA A 4 26.39 -14.43 23.04
N HIS A 5 25.63 -15.52 22.97
CA HIS A 5 24.73 -15.80 21.86
C HIS A 5 23.83 -14.59 21.62
N GLN A 6 24.13 -13.86 20.56
CA GLN A 6 23.26 -12.87 19.97
C GLN A 6 22.09 -13.64 19.36
N LYS A 7 21.08 -13.92 20.19
CA LYS A 7 19.79 -14.42 19.75
C LYS A 7 19.10 -13.23 19.07
N ILE A 8 19.52 -12.96 17.84
CA ILE A 8 18.72 -12.15 16.92
C ILE A 8 17.46 -12.99 16.74
N LEU A 9 16.34 -12.58 17.35
CA LEU A 9 15.06 -12.98 16.81
C LEU A 9 15.07 -12.42 15.39
N GLU A 10 15.35 -13.27 14.41
CA GLU A 10 15.14 -12.93 13.01
C GLU A 10 13.63 -12.74 12.87
N GLU A 11 13.17 -11.49 13.00
CA GLU A 11 11.80 -11.15 12.64
C GLU A 11 11.56 -11.60 11.21
N LYS A 12 10.51 -12.39 11.03
CA LYS A 12 10.16 -12.98 9.74
C LYS A 12 9.83 -11.84 8.79
N PHE A 13 10.72 -11.59 7.84
CA PHE A 13 10.48 -10.68 6.74
C PHE A 13 9.16 -11.07 6.06
N THR A 14 8.22 -10.13 6.01
CA THR A 14 6.88 -10.36 5.47
C THR A 14 6.67 -9.44 4.29
N ALA A 15 6.30 -10.01 3.15
CA ALA A 15 5.98 -9.27 1.94
C ALA A 15 4.65 -9.76 1.36
N TYR A 16 3.94 -8.82 0.76
CA TYR A 16 2.61 -8.94 0.21
C TYR A 16 2.63 -8.55 -1.26
N ILE A 17 1.99 -9.35 -2.09
CA ILE A 17 1.76 -9.07 -3.50
C ILE A 17 0.44 -8.29 -3.63
N ILE A 18 0.55 -7.05 -4.10
CA ILE A 18 -0.60 -6.17 -4.32
C ILE A 18 -0.93 -6.18 -5.80
N LYS A 19 -2.15 -6.55 -6.15
CA LYS A 19 -2.67 -6.24 -7.49
C LYS A 19 -3.22 -4.83 -7.50
N TYR A 20 -2.63 -3.99 -8.34
CA TYR A 20 -2.91 -2.58 -8.45
C TYR A 20 -3.52 -2.26 -9.81
N ILE A 21 -4.71 -1.65 -9.80
CA ILE A 21 -5.39 -1.14 -10.99
C ILE A 21 -5.52 0.37 -10.85
N SER A 22 -5.12 1.08 -11.91
CA SER A 22 -5.28 2.53 -12.01
C SER A 22 -5.79 2.92 -13.40
N PRO A 23 -6.15 4.19 -13.62
CA PRO A 23 -6.44 4.70 -14.96
C PRO A 23 -5.31 4.47 -15.97
N ASN A 24 -4.05 4.44 -15.54
CA ASN A 24 -2.89 4.18 -16.41
C ASN A 24 -2.52 2.69 -16.51
N PHE A 25 -2.92 1.88 -15.53
CA PHE A 25 -2.68 0.43 -15.48
C PHE A 25 -4.00 -0.35 -15.49
N VAL A 26 -4.74 -0.22 -16.59
CA VAL A 26 -6.14 -0.72 -16.69
C VAL A 26 -6.27 -2.23 -16.60
N ASP A 27 -5.27 -2.99 -17.07
CA ASP A 27 -5.24 -4.45 -16.99
C ASP A 27 -4.68 -4.95 -15.65
N GLY A 28 -4.25 -4.03 -14.80
CA GLY A 28 -3.59 -4.30 -13.53
C GLY A 28 -2.12 -4.63 -13.66
N ILE A 29 -1.40 -4.33 -12.59
CA ILE A 29 0.00 -4.73 -12.36
C ILE A 29 0.13 -5.24 -10.93
N TYR A 30 1.24 -5.89 -10.65
CA TYR A 30 1.57 -6.42 -9.33
C TYR A 30 2.71 -5.61 -8.74
N LEU A 31 2.50 -5.10 -7.54
CA LEU A 31 3.47 -4.41 -6.70
C LEU A 31 3.82 -5.30 -5.52
N ILE A 32 4.96 -5.03 -4.88
CA ILE A 32 5.38 -5.71 -3.67
C ILE A 32 5.46 -4.70 -2.54
N TRP A 33 4.75 -4.97 -1.45
CA TRP A 33 4.75 -4.20 -0.22
C TRP A 33 5.23 -5.09 0.93
N PHE A 34 6.13 -4.62 1.77
CA PHE A 34 6.78 -5.46 2.77
C PHE A 34 7.10 -4.68 4.03
N THR A 35 7.12 -5.37 5.16
CA THR A 35 7.56 -4.79 6.44
C THR A 35 9.08 -4.95 6.53
N ASP A 36 9.81 -3.84 6.63
CA ASP A 36 11.25 -3.86 6.84
C ASP A 36 11.57 -4.20 8.30
N ASN A 37 12.72 -4.81 8.54
CA ASN A 37 13.19 -5.16 9.88
C ASN A 37 13.97 -4.01 10.53
N ASP A 38 13.59 -2.76 10.25
CA ASP A 38 14.12 -1.62 10.99
C ASP A 38 13.46 -1.53 12.38
N SER A 39 14.00 -0.67 13.24
CA SER A 39 13.53 -0.57 14.64
C SER A 39 12.07 -0.13 14.78
N GLU A 40 11.46 0.35 13.70
CA GLU A 40 10.08 0.84 13.65
C GLU A 40 9.17 -0.11 12.86
N SER A 41 9.72 -1.21 12.33
CA SER A 41 9.01 -2.17 11.46
C SER A 41 8.24 -1.47 10.35
N THR A 42 8.91 -0.56 9.63
CA THR A 42 8.21 0.28 8.64
C THR A 42 7.84 -0.50 7.38
N ASP A 43 6.60 -0.30 6.93
CA ASP A 43 6.13 -0.88 5.68
C ASP A 43 6.68 -0.09 4.47
N LYS A 44 7.08 -0.80 3.40
CA LYS A 44 7.82 -0.27 2.25
C LYS A 44 7.37 -0.93 0.96
N LEU A 45 7.38 -0.17 -0.14
CA LEU A 45 7.27 -0.72 -1.49
C LEU A 45 8.65 -1.19 -1.97
N LEU A 46 8.67 -2.30 -2.71
CA LEU A 46 9.88 -2.74 -3.39
C LEU A 46 10.24 -1.72 -4.48
N THR A 47 11.42 -1.11 -4.35
CA THR A 47 11.91 -0.11 -5.28
C THR A 47 13.21 -0.54 -5.95
N LEU A 48 13.46 0.01 -7.13
CA LEU A 48 14.76 0.02 -7.76
C LEU A 48 15.63 1.12 -7.10
N LYS A 49 16.96 1.01 -7.23
CA LYS A 49 17.96 1.96 -6.74
C LYS A 49 17.78 3.39 -7.28
N ASN A 50 17.06 3.54 -8.38
CA ASN A 50 16.70 4.85 -8.95
C ASN A 50 15.45 5.47 -8.27
N GLY A 51 14.83 4.78 -7.31
CA GLY A 51 13.65 5.23 -6.56
C GLY A 51 12.31 4.88 -7.22
N ARG A 52 12.30 4.25 -8.40
CA ARG A 52 11.07 3.77 -9.05
C ARG A 52 10.57 2.50 -8.37
N ILE A 53 9.25 2.37 -8.27
CA ILE A 53 8.59 1.21 -7.69
C ILE A 53 8.70 0.05 -8.68
N PHE A 54 9.17 -1.11 -8.22
CA PHE A 54 9.17 -2.32 -9.02
C PHE A 54 7.72 -2.74 -9.30
N SER A 55 7.44 -3.19 -10.53
CA SER A 55 6.16 -3.79 -10.85
C SER A 55 6.32 -4.96 -11.81
N SER A 56 5.34 -5.86 -11.79
CA SER A 56 5.19 -6.93 -12.77
C SER A 56 3.82 -6.90 -13.41
N LYS A 57 3.70 -7.32 -14.68
CA LYS A 57 2.39 -7.48 -15.33
C LYS A 57 1.71 -8.81 -14.99
N LYS A 58 2.46 -9.75 -14.42
CA LYS A 58 2.04 -11.14 -14.23
C LYS A 58 2.58 -11.68 -12.92
N ILE A 59 1.68 -12.18 -12.08
CA ILE A 59 2.06 -12.63 -10.74
C ILE A 59 3.06 -13.79 -10.80
N GLU A 60 2.94 -14.66 -11.81
CA GLU A 60 3.84 -15.79 -12.03
C GLU A 60 5.27 -15.37 -12.40
N ASN A 61 5.48 -14.14 -12.86
CA ASN A 61 6.78 -13.65 -13.32
C ASN A 61 7.57 -12.89 -12.24
N ILE A 62 6.92 -12.49 -11.13
CA ILE A 62 7.49 -11.59 -10.12
C ILE A 62 8.87 -12.07 -9.66
N LYS A 63 9.00 -13.35 -9.30
CA LYS A 63 10.24 -13.92 -8.79
C LYS A 63 11.38 -13.80 -9.82
N ASP A 64 11.12 -14.23 -11.06
CA ASP A 64 12.12 -14.21 -12.12
C ASP A 64 12.51 -12.77 -12.49
N GLU A 65 11.55 -11.85 -12.55
CA GLU A 65 11.80 -10.43 -12.83
C GLU A 65 12.65 -9.76 -11.74
N ILE A 66 12.37 -10.03 -10.46
CA ILE A 66 13.19 -9.52 -9.34
C ILE A 66 14.61 -10.10 -9.39
N ILE A 67 14.78 -11.40 -9.67
CA ILE A 67 16.10 -12.04 -9.79
C ILE A 67 16.90 -11.44 -10.96
N ASN A 68 16.24 -11.18 -12.10
CA ASN A 68 16.85 -10.57 -13.27
C ASN A 68 17.30 -9.13 -12.99
N LEU A 69 16.55 -8.40 -12.15
CA LEU A 69 16.84 -7.03 -11.73
C LEU A 69 17.65 -6.95 -10.41
N LYS A 70 18.25 -8.03 -9.92
CA LYS A 70 18.92 -8.08 -8.60
C LYS A 70 19.95 -6.96 -8.33
N HIS A 71 20.60 -6.45 -9.37
CA HIS A 71 21.58 -5.36 -9.24
C HIS A 71 20.94 -3.97 -9.22
N GLU A 72 19.69 -3.88 -9.64
CA GLU A 72 18.90 -2.66 -9.71
C GLU A 72 17.90 -2.56 -8.55
N ILE A 73 17.51 -3.66 -7.93
CA ILE A 73 16.65 -3.67 -6.74
C ILE A 73 17.38 -3.07 -5.55
N ASP A 74 16.68 -2.20 -4.82
CA ASP A 74 17.17 -1.64 -3.56
C ASP A 74 17.04 -2.68 -2.44
N ASN A 75 18.09 -2.82 -1.62
CA ASN A 75 18.17 -3.81 -0.52
C ASN A 75 17.85 -5.28 -0.92
N TYR A 76 18.22 -5.69 -2.14
CA TYR A 76 17.93 -7.03 -2.68
C TYR A 76 18.35 -8.18 -1.75
N GLU A 77 19.46 -8.04 -1.05
CA GLU A 77 19.98 -9.05 -0.12
C GLU A 77 19.03 -9.38 1.03
N ARG A 78 18.15 -8.45 1.42
CA ARG A 78 17.12 -8.70 2.44
C ARG A 78 15.94 -9.46 1.84
N PHE A 79 15.60 -9.12 0.61
CA PHE A 79 14.48 -9.69 -0.13
C PHE A 79 14.73 -11.14 -0.57
N ILE A 80 15.99 -11.57 -0.65
CA ILE A 80 16.35 -12.91 -1.12
C ILE A 80 15.81 -14.04 -0.23
N ILE A 81 15.62 -13.79 1.07
CA ILE A 81 15.08 -14.78 2.01
C ILE A 81 13.64 -15.10 1.63
N TRP A 82 12.83 -14.07 1.36
CA TRP A 82 11.45 -14.22 0.90
C TRP A 82 11.37 -14.91 -0.46
N LEU A 83 12.23 -14.55 -1.41
CA LEU A 83 12.28 -15.16 -2.75
C LEU A 83 12.61 -16.66 -2.71
N ASN A 84 13.38 -17.10 -1.73
CA ASN A 84 13.84 -18.48 -1.58
C ASN A 84 12.94 -19.33 -0.68
N ASP A 85 11.91 -18.75 -0.07
CA ASP A 85 10.94 -19.49 0.71
C ASP A 85 9.91 -20.11 -0.23
N ASP A 86 10.00 -21.44 -0.38
CA ASP A 86 9.13 -22.21 -1.27
C ASP A 86 7.64 -22.16 -0.85
N SER A 87 7.32 -21.74 0.38
CA SER A 87 5.93 -21.54 0.82
C SER A 87 5.30 -20.25 0.27
N ASN A 88 6.12 -19.29 -0.17
CA ASN A 88 5.68 -18.06 -0.83
C ASN A 88 5.56 -18.23 -2.37
N LEU A 89 5.73 -19.45 -2.89
CA LEU A 89 5.66 -19.77 -4.33
C LEU A 89 4.25 -19.93 -4.87
N GLU A 90 3.24 -20.04 -4.00
CA GLU A 90 1.87 -19.86 -4.44
C GLU A 90 1.69 -18.37 -4.64
N SER A 91 2.03 -17.88 -5.84
CA SER A 91 1.80 -16.53 -6.36
C SER A 91 0.32 -16.14 -6.23
N ILE A 92 -0.12 -15.86 -5.01
CA ILE A 92 -1.48 -15.48 -4.65
C ILE A 92 -1.46 -13.98 -4.35
N GLU A 93 -2.49 -13.30 -4.82
CA GLU A 93 -2.72 -11.88 -4.56
C GLU A 93 -3.09 -11.73 -3.07
N ASP A 94 -2.30 -10.99 -2.28
CA ASP A 94 -2.60 -10.73 -0.87
C ASP A 94 -3.61 -9.60 -0.72
N ASN A 95 -3.47 -8.56 -1.55
CA ASN A 95 -4.28 -7.36 -1.52
C ASN A 95 -4.63 -6.89 -2.93
N PHE A 96 -5.77 -6.21 -3.05
CA PHE A 96 -6.27 -5.69 -4.32
C PHE A 96 -6.66 -4.22 -4.19
N TYR A 97 -6.00 -3.36 -4.95
CA TYR A 97 -6.24 -1.92 -4.98
C TYR A 97 -6.73 -1.48 -6.35
N ASP A 98 -8.06 -1.37 -6.50
CA ASP A 98 -8.69 -0.82 -7.71
C ASP A 98 -9.01 0.67 -7.53
N THR A 99 -8.02 1.51 -7.79
CA THR A 99 -8.16 2.96 -7.68
C THR A 99 -9.09 3.55 -8.74
N LYS A 100 -9.25 2.87 -9.89
CA LYS A 100 -10.21 3.25 -10.92
C LYS A 100 -11.64 3.04 -10.44
N PHE A 101 -11.92 1.90 -9.82
CA PHE A 101 -13.19 1.66 -9.13
C PHE A 101 -13.43 2.72 -8.05
N LEU A 102 -12.43 2.99 -7.21
CA LEU A 102 -12.54 3.98 -6.13
C LEU A 102 -12.90 5.38 -6.64
N LEU A 103 -12.26 5.85 -7.71
CA LEU A 103 -12.60 7.14 -8.34
C LEU A 103 -14.05 7.18 -8.82
N ASN A 104 -14.52 6.11 -9.48
CA ASN A 104 -15.92 6.01 -9.92
C ASN A 104 -16.90 6.06 -8.74
N GLN A 105 -16.58 5.44 -7.61
CA GLN A 105 -17.42 5.47 -6.40
C GLN A 105 -17.55 6.90 -5.85
N ILE A 106 -16.42 7.63 -5.79
CA ILE A 106 -16.41 9.03 -5.35
C ILE A 106 -17.22 9.92 -6.30
N GLU A 107 -17.08 9.74 -7.61
CA GLU A 107 -17.83 10.49 -8.63
C GLU A 107 -19.35 10.31 -8.45
N GLN A 108 -19.77 9.06 -8.21
CA GLN A 108 -21.15 8.67 -7.94
C GLN A 108 -21.66 9.09 -6.56
N ASN A 109 -20.81 9.68 -5.71
CA ASN A 109 -21.10 10.00 -4.31
C ASN A 109 -21.52 8.75 -3.50
N ASN A 110 -20.90 7.61 -3.82
CA ASN A 110 -21.16 6.34 -3.17
C ASN A 110 -19.98 5.96 -2.28
N PHE A 111 -20.22 5.92 -0.97
CA PHE A 111 -19.19 5.63 0.04
C PHE A 111 -19.57 4.41 0.88
N PRO A 112 -19.71 3.22 0.28
CA PRO A 112 -19.83 2.00 1.07
C PRO A 112 -18.53 1.77 1.85
N ILE A 113 -18.63 1.01 2.94
CA ILE A 113 -17.52 0.67 3.81
C ILE A 113 -16.29 0.19 3.01
N ASP A 114 -16.48 -0.73 2.07
CA ASP A 114 -15.40 -1.31 1.28
C ASP A 114 -14.64 -0.27 0.44
N SER A 115 -15.34 0.75 -0.08
CA SER A 115 -14.71 1.86 -0.81
C SER A 115 -13.91 2.77 0.12
N ILE A 116 -14.40 3.00 1.34
CA ILE A 116 -13.70 3.81 2.35
C ILE A 116 -12.46 3.07 2.86
N GLU A 117 -12.56 1.76 3.06
CA GLU A 117 -11.43 0.88 3.41
C GLU A 117 -10.38 0.85 2.32
N LEU A 118 -10.80 0.65 1.06
CA LEU A 118 -9.92 0.72 -0.09
C LEU A 118 -9.20 2.06 -0.18
N PHE A 119 -9.92 3.17 0.05
CA PHE A 119 -9.31 4.50 0.13
C PHE A 119 -8.25 4.58 1.22
N ALA A 120 -8.58 4.20 2.45
CA ALA A 120 -7.64 4.30 3.57
C ALA A 120 -6.39 3.43 3.37
N ASN A 121 -6.57 2.20 2.90
CA ASN A 121 -5.47 1.28 2.61
C ASN A 121 -4.57 1.82 1.48
N TYR A 122 -5.17 2.40 0.44
CA TYR A 122 -4.41 3.04 -0.63
C TYR A 122 -3.62 4.27 -0.15
N ILE A 123 -4.24 5.11 0.69
CA ILE A 123 -3.55 6.28 1.27
C ILE A 123 -2.40 5.84 2.19
N ASN A 124 -2.56 4.77 2.96
CA ASN A 124 -1.47 4.21 3.78
C ASN A 124 -0.32 3.73 2.90
N LEU A 125 -0.59 2.93 1.84
CA LEU A 125 0.43 2.50 0.87
C LEU A 125 1.19 3.68 0.26
N PHE A 126 0.47 4.72 -0.16
CA PHE A 126 1.07 5.94 -0.71
C PHE A 126 1.93 6.66 0.34
N GLY A 127 1.44 6.75 1.56
CA GLY A 127 2.14 7.35 2.69
C GLY A 127 3.44 6.62 3.06
N ASP A 128 3.43 5.29 3.00
CA ASP A 128 4.62 4.46 3.23
C ASP A 128 5.67 4.73 2.16
N TYR A 129 5.28 4.74 0.88
CA TYR A 129 6.19 5.10 -0.21
C TYR A 129 6.75 6.53 -0.06
N ALA A 130 5.91 7.47 0.36
CA ALA A 130 6.30 8.85 0.57
C ALA A 130 7.34 9.00 1.70
N ARG A 131 7.25 8.19 2.76
CA ARG A 131 8.17 8.19 3.92
C ARG A 131 9.39 7.29 3.74
N GLN A 132 9.32 6.30 2.84
CA GLN A 132 10.38 5.31 2.62
C GLN A 132 11.73 5.93 2.24
N ASN A 133 11.74 7.09 1.58
CA ASN A 133 12.96 7.81 1.19
C ASN A 133 12.75 9.32 1.30
N GLU A 134 13.73 10.05 1.83
CA GLU A 134 13.65 11.52 1.96
C GLU A 134 13.36 12.23 0.62
N LYS A 135 13.80 11.66 -0.50
CA LYS A 135 13.50 12.19 -1.85
C LYS A 135 12.02 12.14 -2.21
N ASN A 136 11.24 11.32 -1.53
CA ASN A 136 9.80 11.17 -1.73
C ASN A 136 8.98 12.05 -0.76
N ASN A 137 9.60 12.68 0.24
CA ASN A 137 8.88 13.44 1.28
C ASN A 137 8.03 14.59 0.72
N TYR A 138 8.32 15.09 -0.48
CA TYR A 138 7.47 16.08 -1.14
C TYR A 138 6.04 15.54 -1.38
N LEU A 139 5.88 14.22 -1.56
CA LEU A 139 4.60 13.55 -1.75
C LEU A 139 3.70 13.61 -0.50
N LEU A 140 4.27 13.88 0.68
CA LEU A 140 3.50 14.01 1.91
C LEU A 140 2.53 15.21 1.87
N GLU A 141 2.75 16.19 0.99
CA GLU A 141 1.80 17.29 0.84
C GLU A 141 0.42 16.82 0.35
N PHE A 142 0.39 15.78 -0.49
CA PHE A 142 -0.84 15.23 -1.04
C PHE A 142 -1.61 14.43 0.03
N GLU A 143 -0.91 13.59 0.79
CA GLU A 143 -1.49 12.85 1.92
C GLU A 143 -2.01 13.82 3.00
N ASN A 144 -1.28 14.91 3.25
CA ASN A 144 -1.64 15.90 4.26
C ASN A 144 -2.77 16.84 3.85
N ASN A 145 -3.29 16.71 2.63
CA ASN A 145 -4.44 17.48 2.17
C ASN A 145 -5.65 17.27 3.11
N SER A 146 -6.33 18.36 3.44
CA SER A 146 -7.45 18.34 4.39
C SER A 146 -8.58 17.41 3.99
N THR A 147 -8.91 17.34 2.69
CA THR A 147 -10.00 16.50 2.17
C THR A 147 -9.63 15.02 2.23
N ILE A 148 -8.37 14.69 1.94
CA ILE A 148 -7.83 13.32 2.08
C ILE A 148 -7.88 12.89 3.55
N LYS A 149 -7.36 13.74 4.45
CA LYS A 149 -7.39 13.50 5.90
C LYS A 149 -8.79 13.36 6.45
N GLN A 150 -9.76 14.09 5.91
CA GLN A 150 -11.14 14.01 6.38
C GLN A 150 -11.71 12.60 6.17
N LEU A 151 -11.55 12.02 4.98
CA LEU A 151 -12.04 10.67 4.71
C LEU A 151 -11.22 9.60 5.45
N TRP A 152 -9.90 9.80 5.56
CA TRP A 152 -9.01 8.92 6.31
C TRP A 152 -9.37 8.89 7.80
N ASN A 153 -9.59 10.05 8.42
CA ASN A 153 -10.05 10.15 9.82
C ASN A 153 -11.42 9.51 9.99
N TYR A 154 -12.35 9.76 9.05
CA TYR A 154 -13.67 9.14 9.07
C TYR A 154 -13.56 7.61 9.07
N TYR A 155 -12.69 7.03 8.24
CA TYR A 155 -12.43 5.59 8.27
C TYR A 155 -12.03 5.12 9.67
N TYR A 156 -11.04 5.75 10.29
CA TYR A 156 -10.58 5.31 11.61
C TYR A 156 -11.63 5.49 12.71
N GLU A 157 -12.29 6.64 12.74
CA GLU A 157 -13.22 7.02 13.81
C GLU A 157 -14.58 6.35 13.68
N ALA A 158 -15.11 6.19 12.46
CA ALA A 158 -16.45 5.67 12.23
C ALA A 158 -16.47 4.18 11.86
N ILE A 159 -15.36 3.61 11.36
CA ILE A 159 -15.32 2.24 10.84
C ILE A 159 -14.31 1.39 11.61
N PHE A 160 -13.01 1.69 11.50
CA PHE A 160 -11.95 0.80 12.00
C PHE A 160 -12.02 0.60 13.52
N TRP A 161 -11.93 1.68 14.30
CA TRP A 161 -11.93 1.57 15.76
C TRP A 161 -13.26 1.04 16.32
N PRO A 162 -14.43 1.53 15.87
CA PRO A 162 -15.71 0.97 16.32
C PRO A 162 -15.84 -0.52 16.02
N ARG A 163 -15.48 -0.96 14.80
CA ARG A 163 -15.51 -2.38 14.43
C ARG A 163 -14.55 -3.21 15.27
N PHE A 164 -13.35 -2.69 15.54
CA PHE A 164 -12.32 -3.37 16.31
C PHE A 164 -12.70 -3.54 17.78
N TYR A 165 -13.20 -2.49 18.44
CA TYR A 165 -13.51 -2.52 19.87
C TYR A 165 -14.90 -3.08 20.17
N ASN A 166 -15.87 -2.92 19.28
CA ASN A 166 -17.25 -3.32 19.53
C ASN A 166 -17.98 -3.75 18.25
N LYS A 167 -17.59 -4.91 17.74
CA LYS A 167 -18.10 -5.47 16.47
C LYS A 167 -19.62 -5.63 16.44
N VAL A 168 -20.24 -6.10 17.52
CA VAL A 168 -21.69 -6.36 17.58
C VAL A 168 -22.48 -5.05 17.47
N ASP A 169 -22.05 -4.01 18.16
CA ASP A 169 -22.70 -2.70 18.09
C ASP A 169 -22.43 -2.03 16.74
N PHE A 170 -21.22 -2.18 16.18
CA PHE A 170 -20.90 -1.68 14.84
C PHE A 170 -21.81 -2.27 13.76
N GLU A 171 -22.02 -3.59 13.77
CA GLU A 171 -22.86 -4.29 12.77
C GLU A 171 -24.35 -3.93 12.88
N SER A 172 -24.79 -3.43 14.03
CA SER A 172 -26.20 -3.07 14.29
C SER A 172 -26.48 -1.57 14.21
N THR A 173 -25.45 -0.73 14.04
CA THR A 173 -25.56 0.73 14.06
C THR A 173 -25.40 1.33 12.66
N GLN A 174 -26.17 2.37 12.36
CA GLN A 174 -25.97 3.15 11.14
C GLN A 174 -24.71 4.01 11.28
N LEU A 175 -23.86 4.01 10.24
CA LEU A 175 -22.67 4.85 10.21
C LEU A 175 -23.04 6.34 10.36
N PRO A 176 -22.18 7.13 11.03
CA PRO A 176 -22.28 8.59 11.03
C PRO A 176 -22.39 9.17 9.62
N PHE A 177 -23.01 10.34 9.48
CA PHE A 177 -23.07 11.01 8.18
C PHE A 177 -21.67 11.48 7.74
N LEU A 178 -21.27 11.15 6.52
CA LEU A 178 -20.04 11.62 5.90
C LEU A 178 -20.33 12.90 5.09
N ASP A 179 -19.98 14.05 5.66
CA ASP A 179 -20.07 15.36 4.98
C ASP A 179 -18.74 15.70 4.29
N ILE A 180 -18.58 15.33 3.02
CA ILE A 180 -17.34 15.54 2.28
C ILE A 180 -17.58 16.17 0.90
N ASN A 181 -16.70 17.09 0.50
CA ASN A 181 -16.73 17.63 -0.86
C ASN A 181 -16.19 16.60 -1.85
N LYS A 182 -17.10 15.85 -2.48
CA LYS A 182 -16.74 14.79 -3.43
C LYS A 182 -15.91 15.26 -4.62
N SER A 183 -16.15 16.47 -5.13
CA SER A 183 -15.43 16.99 -6.30
C SER A 183 -13.97 17.26 -5.95
N GLU A 184 -13.74 17.88 -4.79
CA GLU A 184 -12.38 18.09 -4.28
C GLU A 184 -11.70 16.75 -3.96
N LEU A 185 -12.41 15.82 -3.30
CA LEU A 185 -11.87 14.50 -3.00
C LEU A 185 -11.44 13.76 -4.27
N HIS A 186 -12.27 13.78 -5.31
CA HIS A 186 -11.97 13.15 -6.59
C HIS A 186 -10.71 13.75 -7.23
N ILE A 187 -10.58 15.08 -7.25
CA ILE A 187 -9.41 15.77 -7.79
C ILE A 187 -8.16 15.36 -7.02
N ARG A 188 -8.18 15.46 -5.69
CA ARG A 188 -7.02 15.15 -4.83
C ARG A 188 -6.59 13.70 -4.91
N LEU A 189 -7.55 12.76 -4.92
CA LEU A 189 -7.21 11.36 -5.08
C LEU A 189 -6.63 11.07 -6.48
N SER A 190 -7.15 11.71 -7.53
CA SER A 190 -6.60 11.59 -8.88
C SER A 190 -5.16 12.10 -8.98
N GLU A 191 -4.84 13.19 -8.29
CA GLU A 191 -3.46 13.71 -8.17
C GLU A 191 -2.54 12.68 -7.50
N ILE A 192 -2.96 12.12 -6.36
CA ILE A 192 -2.20 11.08 -5.64
C ILE A 192 -1.94 9.86 -6.52
N ILE A 193 -2.98 9.36 -7.21
CA ILE A 193 -2.86 8.22 -8.14
C ILE A 193 -1.88 8.53 -9.26
N THR A 194 -1.97 9.71 -9.84
CA THR A 194 -1.07 10.13 -10.92
C THR A 194 0.38 10.20 -10.44
N GLU A 195 0.62 10.77 -9.25
CA GLU A 195 1.96 10.85 -8.67
C GLU A 195 2.56 9.47 -8.40
N LEU A 196 1.77 8.53 -7.84
CA LEU A 196 2.23 7.17 -7.61
C LEU A 196 2.51 6.45 -8.94
N ASP A 197 1.60 6.54 -9.91
CA ASP A 197 1.74 5.94 -11.24
C ASP A 197 3.03 6.38 -11.95
N ASN A 198 3.39 7.67 -11.82
CA ASN A 198 4.62 8.23 -12.38
C ASN A 198 5.90 7.62 -11.76
N LYS A 199 5.81 7.00 -10.59
CA LYS A 199 6.92 6.33 -9.91
C LYS A 199 7.04 4.87 -10.25
N ILE A 200 6.03 4.26 -10.84
CA ILE A 200 6.02 2.84 -11.16
C ILE A 200 6.94 2.58 -12.35
N HIS A 201 7.87 1.62 -12.21
CA HIS A 201 8.70 1.10 -13.28
C HIS A 201 7.85 0.15 -14.14
N SER A 202 7.67 0.49 -15.41
CA SER A 202 6.82 -0.22 -16.37
C SER A 202 7.58 -0.63 -17.63
#